data_AF-A0A818JY54-F1
#
_entry.id   AF-A0A818JY54-F1
#
_cell.length_a   1.000
_cell.length_b   1.000
_cell.length_c   1.000
_cell.angle_alpha   90.00
_cell.angle_beta   90.00
_cell.angle_gamma   90.00
#
_symmetry.space_group_name_H-M   'P 1'
#
loop_
_entity.id
_entity.type
_entity.pdbx_description
1 polymer ?
#
loop_
_entity_poly.entity_id
_entity_poly.type
_entity_poly.pdbx_seq_one_letter_code
_entity_poly.pdbx_strand_id
1 'polypeptide(L)'
;MMFHGICSQMIGPKPTTTPPPPPPPTCPSIDEITSTMEKLFDAQTKILLSKLADMEARLNELTSNKPLAPSELFMGIYENITIFDDWILLYNKPYNHNTTSKELKDIANQCNSNRVVVGALQNENSSILSIAAVGPKYVLYHNTAVDAPEEIENVLWYLEPGRSFGFRPIESDPDEPPRSELFLSWSIDVNYGGWRAGEATNLYQNSIWHKVIYCMPTF
;
A
#
# COMPACT_ATOMS: atom_id res chain seq x y z
N MET A 1 -53.37 -0.03 -14.60
CA MET A 1 -53.41 -0.96 -15.75
C MET A 1 -53.09 -2.35 -15.21
N MET A 2 -53.83 -3.43 -15.40
CA MET A 2 -55.04 -3.72 -16.17
C MET A 2 -55.89 -4.68 -15.34
N PHE A 3 -57.21 -4.46 -15.37
CA PHE A 3 -58.23 -5.45 -15.06
C PHE A 3 -58.33 -6.44 -16.23
N HIS A 4 -58.37 -7.74 -15.95
CA HIS A 4 -59.01 -8.85 -16.70
C HIS A 4 -59.19 -9.96 -15.67
N GLY A 5 -60.27 -10.73 -15.58
CA GLY A 5 -61.43 -10.90 -16.43
C GLY A 5 -62.15 -12.16 -15.91
N ILE A 6 -63.37 -11.95 -15.44
CA ILE A 6 -64.52 -12.85 -15.23
C ILE A 6 -64.37 -14.28 -15.79
N CYS A 7 -64.66 -15.30 -14.96
CA CYS A 7 -65.56 -16.38 -15.38
C CYS A 7 -66.25 -17.04 -14.19
N SER A 8 -67.57 -16.97 -14.22
CA SER A 8 -68.53 -17.50 -13.26
C SER A 8 -68.89 -18.93 -13.65
N GLN A 9 -68.84 -19.88 -12.71
CA GLN A 9 -69.70 -21.06 -12.78
C GLN A 9 -70.24 -21.39 -11.38
N MET A 10 -71.56 -21.29 -11.29
CA MET A 10 -72.37 -21.60 -10.13
C MET A 10 -72.43 -23.11 -9.93
N ILE A 11 -71.86 -23.57 -8.81
CA ILE A 11 -72.15 -24.89 -8.24
C ILE A 11 -72.88 -24.60 -6.92
N GLY A 12 -74.06 -25.18 -6.77
CA GLY A 12 -75.04 -24.83 -5.74
C GLY A 12 -74.49 -24.85 -4.30
N PRO A 13 -75.10 -24.08 -3.38
CA PRO A 13 -74.59 -23.92 -2.03
C PRO A 13 -74.64 -25.26 -1.28
N LYS A 14 -73.48 -25.93 -1.24
CA LYS A 14 -73.19 -26.95 -0.23
C LYS A 14 -73.39 -26.28 1.13
N PRO A 15 -74.11 -26.89 2.09
CA PRO A 15 -74.31 -26.32 3.42
C PRO A 15 -72.94 -25.99 3.98
N THR A 16 -72.63 -24.69 3.98
CA THR A 16 -71.34 -24.18 4.43
C THR A 16 -71.46 -24.18 5.93
N THR A 17 -71.09 -25.30 6.55
CA THR A 17 -70.70 -25.31 7.95
C THR A 17 -69.58 -24.29 8.06
N THR A 18 -69.92 -23.07 8.44
CA THR A 18 -68.92 -22.04 8.76
C THR A 18 -67.96 -22.70 9.73
N PRO A 19 -66.66 -22.84 9.36
CA PRO A 19 -65.68 -23.36 10.29
C PRO A 19 -65.78 -22.52 11.56
N PRO A 20 -65.69 -23.14 12.75
CA PRO A 20 -65.66 -22.37 13.99
C PRO A 20 -64.58 -21.29 13.85
N PRO A 21 -64.86 -20.06 14.34
CA PRO A 21 -63.88 -18.99 14.29
C PRO A 21 -62.58 -19.52 14.89
N PRO A 22 -61.44 -19.30 14.21
CA PRO A 22 -60.17 -19.79 14.72
C PRO A 22 -59.99 -19.28 16.16
N PRO A 23 -59.45 -20.12 17.06
CA PRO A 23 -59.20 -19.69 18.43
C PRO A 23 -58.39 -18.38 18.41
N PRO A 24 -58.70 -17.44 19.32
CA PRO A 24 -57.94 -16.20 19.40
C PRO A 24 -56.45 -16.55 19.61
N PRO A 25 -55.54 -15.86 18.91
CA PRO A 25 -54.11 -16.12 19.06
C PRO A 25 -53.73 -15.96 20.54
N THR A 26 -53.17 -17.02 21.12
CA THR A 26 -52.62 -16.97 22.47
C THR A 26 -51.44 -16.01 22.48
N CYS A 27 -51.48 -15.01 23.37
CA CYS A 27 -50.34 -14.14 23.62
C CYS A 27 -49.18 -14.97 24.19
N PRO A 28 -47.95 -14.80 23.69
CA PRO A 28 -46.79 -15.49 24.24
C PRO A 28 -46.57 -15.08 25.71
N SER A 29 -46.08 -16.00 26.53
CA SER A 29 -45.73 -15.70 27.91
C SER A 29 -44.49 -14.80 28.00
N ILE A 30 -44.30 -14.13 29.14
CA ILE A 30 -43.07 -13.34 29.40
C ILE A 30 -41.82 -14.23 29.28
N ASP A 31 -41.91 -15.49 29.70
CA ASP A 31 -40.81 -16.45 29.60
C ASP A 31 -40.47 -16.78 28.14
N GLU A 32 -41.49 -16.92 27.28
CA GLU A 32 -41.29 -17.15 25.83
C GLU A 32 -40.65 -15.94 25.15
N ILE A 33 -41.07 -14.72 25.52
CA ILE A 33 -40.47 -13.48 25.00
C ILE A 33 -39.01 -13.38 25.45
N THR A 34 -38.73 -13.59 26.74
CA THR A 34 -37.38 -13.52 27.30
C THR A 34 -36.45 -14.53 26.64
N SER A 35 -36.89 -15.79 26.51
CA SER A 35 -36.11 -16.83 25.82
C SER A 35 -35.85 -16.50 24.35
N THR A 36 -36.82 -15.87 23.67
CA THR A 36 -36.65 -15.44 22.27
C THR A 36 -35.64 -14.32 22.16
N MET A 37 -35.65 -13.35 23.08
CA MET A 37 -34.70 -12.25 23.11
C MET A 37 -33.27 -12.73 23.42
N GLU A 38 -33.10 -13.65 24.37
CA GLU A 38 -31.80 -14.27 24.67
C GLU A 38 -31.22 -14.99 23.45
N LYS A 39 -32.03 -15.83 22.78
CA LYS A 39 -31.62 -16.52 21.55
C LYS A 39 -31.23 -15.56 20.45
N LEU A 40 -31.96 -14.44 20.31
CA LEU A 40 -31.65 -13.42 19.31
C LEU A 40 -30.33 -12.72 19.63
N PHE A 41 -30.10 -12.37 20.90
CA PHE A 41 -28.87 -11.74 21.35
C PHE A 41 -27.65 -12.65 21.16
N ASP A 42 -27.78 -13.94 21.51
CA ASP A 42 -26.73 -14.94 21.30
C ASP A 42 -26.42 -15.12 19.82
N ALA A 43 -27.45 -15.19 18.97
CA ALA A 43 -27.29 -15.31 17.52
C ALA A 43 -26.55 -14.10 16.93
N GLN A 44 -26.92 -12.88 17.35
CA GLN A 44 -26.24 -11.66 16.91
C GLN A 44 -24.79 -11.59 17.39
N THR A 45 -24.53 -11.96 18.64
CA THR A 45 -23.18 -12.01 19.22
C THR A 45 -22.29 -12.98 18.43
N LYS A 46 -22.82 -14.16 18.09
CA LYS A 46 -22.08 -15.16 17.31
C LYS A 46 -21.72 -14.67 15.90
N ILE A 47 -22.63 -13.94 15.24
CA ILE A 47 -22.37 -13.34 13.91
C ILE A 47 -21.30 -12.25 13.99
N LEU A 48 -21.33 -11.42 15.02
CA LEU A 48 -20.32 -10.38 15.23
C LEU A 48 -18.93 -10.97 15.46
N LEU A 49 -18.84 -11.99 16.33
CA LEU A 49 -17.58 -12.66 16.63
C LEU A 49 -17.00 -13.37 15.40
N SER A 50 -17.84 -14.00 14.57
CA SER A 50 -17.34 -14.62 13.33
C SER A 50 -16.80 -13.59 12.35
N LYS A 51 -17.49 -12.45 12.18
CA LYS A 51 -17.00 -11.36 11.33
C LYS A 51 -15.70 -10.76 11.83
N LEU A 52 -15.54 -10.63 13.16
CA LEU A 52 -14.30 -10.13 13.75
C LEU A 52 -13.12 -11.09 13.46
N ALA A 53 -13.33 -12.39 13.65
CA ALA A 53 -12.32 -13.41 13.33
C ALA A 53 -11.94 -13.41 11.84
N ASP A 54 -12.93 -13.26 10.94
CA ASP A 54 -12.66 -13.15 9.49
C ASP A 54 -11.86 -11.89 9.15
N MET A 55 -12.15 -10.76 9.80
CA MET A 55 -11.37 -9.52 9.61
C MET A 55 -9.94 -9.67 10.15
N GLU A 56 -9.75 -10.29 11.31
CA GLU A 56 -8.42 -10.58 11.85
C GLU A 56 -7.64 -11.54 10.93
N ALA A 57 -8.28 -12.58 10.39
CA ALA A 57 -7.63 -13.49 9.45
C ALA A 57 -7.19 -12.77 8.17
N ARG A 58 -8.04 -11.90 7.61
CA ARG A 58 -7.71 -11.09 6.44
C ARG A 58 -6.62 -10.07 6.73
N LEU A 59 -6.64 -9.45 7.91
CA LEU A 59 -5.56 -8.55 8.32
C LEU A 59 -4.25 -9.32 8.45
N ASN A 60 -4.25 -10.48 9.09
CA ASN A 60 -3.08 -11.34 9.21
C ASN A 60 -2.56 -11.82 7.86
N GLU A 61 -3.43 -12.03 6.86
CA GLU A 61 -3.03 -12.36 5.50
C GLU A 61 -2.38 -11.16 4.79
N LEU A 62 -2.90 -9.94 5.01
CA LEU A 62 -2.33 -8.71 4.47
C LEU A 62 -1.03 -8.30 5.17
N THR A 63 -0.90 -8.56 6.47
CA THR A 63 0.30 -8.29 7.28
C THR A 63 1.26 -9.47 7.33
N SER A 64 0.85 -10.63 6.79
CA SER A 64 1.80 -11.70 6.48
C SER A 64 2.74 -11.09 5.48
N ASN A 65 3.92 -10.68 5.97
CA ASN A 65 5.03 -10.13 5.21
C ASN A 65 5.58 -11.19 4.25
N LYS A 66 4.72 -11.80 3.44
CA LYS A 66 5.10 -12.62 2.31
C LYS A 66 5.96 -11.70 1.46
N PRO A 67 7.27 -11.96 1.36
CA PRO A 67 8.13 -11.13 0.55
C PRO A 67 7.54 -11.09 -0.86
N LEU A 68 7.21 -9.90 -1.37
CA LEU A 68 6.79 -9.71 -2.76
C LEU A 68 7.83 -10.40 -3.63
N ALA A 69 7.46 -11.19 -4.64
CA ALA A 69 8.51 -11.71 -5.52
C ALA A 69 9.21 -10.54 -6.25
N PRO A 70 10.50 -10.65 -6.61
CA PRO A 70 11.20 -9.62 -7.39
C PRO A 70 10.46 -9.20 -8.66
N SER A 71 9.75 -10.15 -9.29
CA SER A 71 8.93 -9.95 -10.49
C SER A 71 7.60 -9.23 -10.22
N GLU A 72 7.15 -9.17 -8.97
CA GLU A 72 5.91 -8.50 -8.55
C GLU A 72 6.12 -7.03 -8.22
N LEU A 73 7.36 -6.55 -8.12
CA LEU A 73 7.61 -5.13 -7.95
C LEU A 73 7.36 -4.40 -9.27
N PHE A 74 6.32 -3.57 -9.27
CA PHE A 74 6.03 -2.59 -10.33
C PHE A 74 6.76 -1.27 -10.07
N MET A 75 6.71 -0.34 -11.03
CA MET A 75 7.22 1.02 -10.79
C MET A 75 6.37 1.68 -9.70
N GLY A 76 7.01 2.35 -8.75
CA GLY A 76 6.33 2.87 -7.56
C GLY A 76 7.25 3.03 -6.36
N ILE A 77 6.71 3.57 -5.27
CA ILE A 77 7.38 3.75 -3.98
C ILE A 77 6.89 2.67 -3.02
N TYR A 78 7.82 2.12 -2.24
CA TYR A 78 7.61 1.05 -1.29
C TYR A 78 8.29 1.38 0.03
N GLU A 79 7.72 0.86 1.12
CA GLU A 79 8.26 0.98 2.47
C GLU A 79 8.54 -0.41 3.03
N ASN A 80 9.57 -0.50 3.87
CA ASN A 80 9.91 -1.72 4.62
C ASN A 80 10.02 -2.98 3.74
N ILE A 81 10.59 -2.86 2.54
CA ILE A 81 10.75 -4.00 1.63
C ILE A 81 12.03 -4.78 1.92
N THR A 82 11.93 -6.10 1.91
CA THR A 82 13.08 -7.00 2.03
C THR A 82 13.87 -7.01 0.72
N ILE A 83 15.19 -6.93 0.81
CA ILE A 83 16.11 -7.09 -0.33
C ILE A 83 16.08 -8.54 -0.81
N PHE A 84 16.06 -8.72 -2.12
CA PHE A 84 16.05 -10.04 -2.74
C PHE A 84 17.45 -10.48 -3.14
N ASP A 85 17.69 -11.80 -3.07
CA ASP A 85 18.99 -12.40 -3.37
C ASP A 85 19.43 -12.23 -4.83
N ASP A 86 18.49 -11.99 -5.74
CA ASP A 86 18.75 -11.79 -7.17
C ASP A 86 19.00 -10.32 -7.54
N TRP A 87 18.91 -9.39 -6.59
CA TRP A 87 19.23 -7.99 -6.80
C TRP A 87 20.73 -7.74 -6.66
N ILE A 88 21.30 -7.03 -7.63
CA ILE A 88 22.71 -6.69 -7.61
C ILE A 88 22.87 -5.33 -6.94
N LEU A 89 23.45 -5.30 -5.74
CA LEU A 89 23.81 -4.06 -5.06
C LEU A 89 24.93 -3.34 -5.84
N LEU A 90 24.61 -2.18 -6.42
CA LEU A 90 25.58 -1.37 -7.19
C LEU A 90 26.11 -0.17 -6.40
N TYR A 91 25.35 0.31 -5.43
CA TYR A 91 25.73 1.45 -4.61
C TYR A 91 25.29 1.23 -3.17
N ASN A 92 26.21 1.42 -2.23
CA ASN A 92 25.94 1.44 -0.81
C ASN A 92 26.90 2.41 -0.14
N LYS A 93 26.39 3.58 0.27
CA LYS A 93 27.19 4.61 0.93
C LYS A 93 26.42 5.21 2.10
N PRO A 94 27.08 5.56 3.22
CA PRO A 94 26.43 6.31 4.29
C PRO A 94 25.88 7.64 3.76
N TYR A 95 24.84 8.17 4.40
CA TYR A 95 24.23 9.42 3.98
C TYR A 95 25.23 10.57 3.99
N ASN A 96 26.20 10.61 4.91
CA ASN A 96 27.27 11.60 4.94
C ASN A 96 28.27 11.55 3.75
N HIS A 97 28.19 10.56 2.86
CA HIS A 97 29.02 10.49 1.67
C HIS A 97 28.63 11.55 0.63
N ASN A 98 29.59 12.28 0.07
CA ASN A 98 29.35 13.24 -1.01
C ASN A 98 29.18 12.49 -2.34
N THR A 99 27.95 12.27 -2.76
CA THR A 99 27.64 11.62 -4.05
C THR A 99 27.79 12.62 -5.19
N THR A 100 28.27 12.17 -6.35
CA THR A 100 28.34 12.99 -7.57
C THR A 100 27.39 12.48 -8.65
N SER A 101 26.92 13.37 -9.52
CA SER A 101 26.16 13.00 -10.73
C SER A 101 26.97 12.07 -11.64
N LYS A 102 28.30 12.24 -11.68
CA LYS A 102 29.20 11.32 -12.39
C LYS A 102 29.13 9.90 -11.82
N GLU A 103 29.16 9.74 -10.50
CA GLU A 103 29.03 8.41 -9.86
C GLU A 103 27.69 7.77 -10.20
N LEU A 104 26.57 8.51 -10.15
CA LEU A 104 25.25 8.00 -10.53
C LEU A 104 25.22 7.49 -11.97
N LYS A 105 25.82 8.23 -12.90
CA LYS A 105 25.97 7.79 -14.30
C LYS A 105 26.85 6.55 -14.43
N ASP A 106 27.95 6.47 -13.68
CA ASP A 106 28.85 5.30 -13.69
C ASP A 106 28.15 4.06 -13.12
N ILE A 107 27.27 4.23 -12.12
CA ILE A 107 26.42 3.16 -11.57
C ILE A 107 25.42 2.68 -12.62
N ALA A 108 24.79 3.61 -13.35
CA ALA A 108 23.87 3.24 -14.42
C ALA A 108 24.54 2.36 -15.49
N ASN A 109 25.80 2.65 -15.85
CA ASN A 109 26.55 1.84 -16.81
C ASN A 109 26.87 0.42 -16.32
N GLN A 110 26.81 0.17 -15.01
CA GLN A 110 27.01 -1.16 -14.42
C GLN A 110 25.71 -1.97 -14.37
N CYS A 111 24.54 -1.35 -14.55
CA CYS A 111 23.26 -2.03 -14.52
C CYS A 111 22.83 -2.49 -15.93
N ASN A 112 22.79 -3.81 -16.13
CA ASN A 112 22.33 -4.42 -17.38
C ASN A 112 20.80 -4.39 -17.55
N SER A 113 20.04 -4.20 -16.47
CA SER A 113 18.60 -4.05 -16.52
C SER A 113 18.18 -2.63 -16.95
N ASN A 114 16.92 -2.50 -17.36
CA ASN A 114 16.29 -1.20 -17.60
C ASN A 114 15.61 -0.64 -16.34
N ARG A 115 15.67 -1.37 -15.22
CA ARG A 115 15.06 -0.98 -13.94
C ARG A 115 16.08 -0.99 -12.83
N VAL A 116 15.94 -0.03 -11.93
CA VAL A 116 16.76 0.10 -10.72
C VAL A 116 15.85 0.31 -9.52
N VAL A 117 16.36 -0.06 -8.35
CA VAL A 117 15.75 0.24 -7.07
C VAL A 117 16.64 1.26 -6.39
N VAL A 118 16.09 2.43 -6.09
CA VAL A 118 16.77 3.48 -5.34
C VAL A 118 16.15 3.53 -3.96
N GLY A 119 16.93 3.45 -2.89
CA GLY A 119 16.37 3.36 -1.55
C GLY A 119 17.32 3.78 -0.45
N ALA A 120 16.86 3.56 0.78
CA ALA A 120 17.61 3.83 1.99
C ALA A 120 17.54 2.67 2.99
N LEU A 121 18.67 2.41 3.64
CA LEU A 121 18.78 1.47 4.76
C LEU A 121 19.00 2.26 6.05
N GLN A 122 18.40 1.81 7.15
CA GLN A 122 18.67 2.34 8.49
C GLN A 122 20.04 1.93 9.02
N ASN A 123 20.67 0.92 8.42
CA ASN A 123 21.99 0.39 8.78
C ASN A 123 22.58 -0.28 7.53
N GLU A 124 23.90 -0.20 7.33
CA GLU A 124 24.62 -0.86 6.22
C GLU A 124 24.33 -2.35 6.08
N ASN A 125 24.04 -3.04 7.19
CA ASN A 125 23.78 -4.48 7.24
C ASN A 125 22.28 -4.85 7.25
N SER A 126 21.40 -3.87 7.08
CA SER A 126 19.95 -4.12 7.04
C SER A 126 19.59 -4.90 5.77
N SER A 127 18.78 -5.94 5.91
CA SER A 127 18.11 -6.63 4.79
C SER A 127 16.79 -5.95 4.38
N ILE A 128 16.39 -4.90 5.10
CA ILE A 128 15.14 -4.17 4.89
C ILE A 128 15.46 -2.75 4.42
N LEU A 129 14.93 -2.37 3.27
CA LEU A 129 14.89 -1.01 2.77
C LEU A 129 13.77 -0.28 3.49
N SER A 130 14.12 0.75 4.27
CA SER A 130 13.14 1.56 4.99
C SER A 130 12.19 2.24 4.01
N ILE A 131 12.76 2.75 2.91
CA ILE A 131 12.05 3.32 1.78
C ILE A 131 12.81 2.96 0.51
N ALA A 132 12.07 2.67 -0.56
CA ALA A 132 12.63 2.45 -1.88
C ALA A 132 11.65 2.88 -2.96
N ALA A 133 12.15 3.25 -4.13
CA ALA A 133 11.35 3.36 -5.33
C ALA A 133 11.98 2.55 -6.46
N VAL A 134 11.10 1.92 -7.24
CA VAL A 134 11.49 1.23 -8.47
C VAL A 134 11.24 2.16 -9.64
N GLY A 135 12.30 2.46 -10.38
CA GLY A 135 12.26 3.37 -11.52
C GLY A 135 13.04 2.82 -12.71
N PRO A 136 12.89 3.46 -13.88
CA PRO A 136 13.72 3.14 -15.02
C PRO A 136 15.16 3.56 -14.75
N LYS A 137 16.13 2.83 -15.29
CA LYS A 137 17.56 3.08 -15.09
C LYS A 137 17.99 4.52 -15.43
N TYR A 138 17.30 5.17 -16.37
CA TYR A 138 17.67 6.50 -16.82
C TYR A 138 17.55 7.59 -15.75
N VAL A 139 16.78 7.36 -14.68
CA VAL A 139 16.70 8.30 -13.55
C VAL A 139 18.06 8.57 -12.92
N LEU A 140 19.03 7.66 -13.08
CA LEU A 140 20.40 7.82 -12.58
C LEU A 140 21.28 8.76 -13.42
N TYR A 141 20.85 9.15 -14.63
CA TYR A 141 21.67 9.99 -15.52
C TYR A 141 20.88 11.03 -16.33
N HIS A 142 19.55 11.05 -16.22
CA HIS A 142 18.69 12.05 -16.86
C HIS A 142 18.54 13.26 -15.94
N ASN A 143 19.19 14.36 -16.28
CA ASN A 143 19.09 15.58 -15.47
C ASN A 143 17.70 16.20 -15.60
N THR A 144 17.10 16.53 -14.47
CA THR A 144 15.87 17.32 -14.38
C THR A 144 16.22 18.80 -14.18
N ALA A 145 15.34 19.69 -14.64
CA ALA A 145 15.45 21.10 -14.30
C ALA A 145 15.02 21.33 -12.85
N VAL A 146 15.50 22.43 -12.27
CA VAL A 146 15.11 22.89 -10.93
C VAL A 146 13.59 22.99 -10.83
N ASP A 147 13.05 22.31 -9.82
CA ASP A 147 11.62 22.30 -9.49
C ASP A 147 10.72 21.74 -10.62
N ALA A 148 11.33 20.99 -11.55
CA ALA A 148 10.66 20.28 -12.64
C ALA A 148 11.06 18.80 -12.63
N PRO A 149 10.67 18.04 -11.58
CA PRO A 149 10.90 16.60 -11.53
C PRO A 149 10.16 15.90 -12.69
N GLU A 150 10.67 14.74 -13.09
CA GLU A 150 10.05 13.90 -14.09
C GLU A 150 9.06 12.94 -13.43
N GLU A 151 7.83 12.90 -13.96
CA GLU A 151 6.79 12.00 -13.48
C GLU A 151 6.87 10.64 -14.18
N ILE A 152 7.02 9.57 -13.41
CA ILE A 152 7.09 8.20 -13.90
C ILE A 152 6.23 7.32 -12.99
N GLU A 153 5.07 6.88 -13.50
CA GLU A 153 4.19 5.90 -12.81
C GLU A 153 3.86 6.29 -11.36
N ASN A 154 3.36 7.50 -11.16
CA ASN A 154 3.02 8.08 -9.86
C ASN A 154 4.20 8.46 -8.95
N VAL A 155 5.42 8.43 -9.47
CA VAL A 155 6.65 8.83 -8.77
C VAL A 155 7.28 10.02 -9.48
N LEU A 156 7.52 11.10 -8.74
CA LEU A 156 8.31 12.24 -9.19
C LEU A 156 9.78 11.97 -8.91
N TRP A 157 10.57 11.77 -9.97
CA TRP A 157 12.02 11.58 -9.92
C TRP A 157 12.74 12.88 -10.22
N TYR A 158 13.87 13.12 -9.57
CA TYR A 158 14.70 14.27 -9.86
C TYR A 158 16.18 13.93 -9.74
N LEU A 159 16.95 14.48 -10.68
CA LEU A 159 18.40 14.51 -10.69
C LEU A 159 18.81 15.92 -11.08
N GLU A 160 19.08 16.76 -10.09
CA GLU A 160 19.46 18.16 -10.25
C GLU A 160 20.95 18.30 -9.89
N PRO A 161 21.89 18.26 -10.87
CA PRO A 161 23.31 18.42 -10.60
C PRO A 161 23.62 19.68 -9.79
N GLY A 162 24.44 19.52 -8.76
CA GLY A 162 24.75 20.61 -7.80
C GLY A 162 23.69 20.86 -6.73
N ARG A 163 22.61 20.07 -6.70
CA ARG A 163 21.52 20.22 -5.71
C ARG A 163 21.14 18.89 -5.08
N SER A 164 20.40 18.03 -5.78
CA SER A 164 19.89 16.79 -5.18
C SER A 164 19.48 15.73 -6.19
N PHE A 165 19.45 14.49 -5.72
CA PHE A 165 18.88 13.33 -6.39
C PHE A 165 17.90 12.62 -5.46
N GLY A 166 16.80 12.11 -5.99
CA GLY A 166 15.80 11.41 -5.19
C GLY A 166 14.47 11.20 -5.89
N PHE A 167 13.45 10.91 -5.08
CA PHE A 167 12.07 10.72 -5.53
C PHE A 167 11.04 11.10 -4.46
N ARG A 168 9.80 11.32 -4.90
CA ARG A 168 8.63 11.56 -4.03
C ARG A 168 7.32 11.17 -4.72
N PRO A 169 6.20 11.00 -4.00
CA PRO A 169 4.87 10.81 -4.61
C PRO A 169 4.39 12.10 -5.29
N ILE A 170 3.58 11.96 -6.35
CA ILE A 170 2.94 13.11 -7.03
C ILE A 170 2.10 13.95 -6.07
N GLU A 171 1.33 13.31 -5.19
CA GLU A 171 0.37 13.97 -4.29
C GLU A 171 1.02 14.79 -3.17
N SER A 172 2.36 14.80 -3.08
CA SER A 172 3.05 15.63 -2.11
C SER A 172 3.02 17.10 -2.54
N ASP A 173 2.42 17.97 -1.71
CA ASP A 173 2.51 19.41 -1.90
C ASP A 173 3.99 19.84 -1.76
N PRO A 174 4.57 20.54 -2.76
CA PRO A 174 5.94 21.04 -2.68
C PRO A 174 6.14 22.08 -1.55
N ASP A 175 5.09 22.77 -1.13
CA ASP A 175 5.12 23.86 -0.14
C ASP A 175 4.75 23.40 1.28
N GLU A 176 4.17 22.21 1.45
CA GLU A 176 3.97 21.65 2.79
C GLU A 176 5.29 21.10 3.35
N PRO A 177 5.59 21.36 4.64
CA PRO A 177 6.73 20.75 5.30
C PRO A 177 6.57 19.24 5.16
N PRO A 178 7.50 18.55 4.49
CA PRO A 178 7.14 17.35 3.77
C PRO A 178 6.84 16.26 4.79
N ARG A 179 5.56 15.98 5.05
CA ARG A 179 5.12 14.92 5.98
C ARG A 179 5.01 13.56 5.30
N SER A 180 5.27 13.50 4.00
CA SER A 180 5.23 12.23 3.31
C SER A 180 6.39 11.34 3.77
N GLU A 181 6.04 10.23 4.41
CA GLU A 181 6.90 9.10 4.77
C GLU A 181 7.56 8.47 3.53
N LEU A 182 7.10 8.84 2.34
CA LEU A 182 7.49 8.30 1.03
C LEU A 182 8.50 9.17 0.26
N PHE A 183 9.30 9.96 0.95
CA PHE A 183 10.27 10.87 0.33
C PHE A 183 11.71 10.40 0.51
N LEU A 184 12.52 10.41 -0.56
CA LEU A 184 13.95 10.17 -0.46
C LEU A 184 14.71 11.28 -1.18
N SER A 185 15.71 11.85 -0.52
CA SER A 185 16.52 12.92 -1.09
C SER A 185 17.93 12.90 -0.55
N TRP A 186 18.91 12.96 -1.45
CA TRP A 186 20.26 13.29 -1.06
C TRP A 186 20.94 14.28 -2.00
N SER A 187 21.86 15.03 -1.42
CA SER A 187 22.58 16.07 -2.15
C SER A 187 23.63 15.46 -3.06
N ILE A 188 23.86 16.10 -4.20
CA ILE A 188 24.84 15.65 -5.20
C ILE A 188 25.71 16.81 -5.70
N ASP A 189 26.95 16.51 -6.09
CA ASP A 189 27.95 17.47 -6.61
C ASP A 189 28.26 18.64 -5.66
N VAL A 190 28.07 18.41 -4.36
CA VAL A 190 28.26 19.37 -3.28
C VAL A 190 28.97 18.72 -2.11
N ASN A 191 29.53 19.52 -1.21
CA ASN A 191 30.36 19.05 -0.09
C ASN A 191 29.55 18.57 1.13
N TYR A 192 28.34 18.06 0.91
CA TYR A 192 27.48 17.54 1.98
C TYR A 192 26.71 16.30 1.51
N GLY A 193 26.33 15.48 2.48
CA GLY A 193 25.64 14.22 2.29
C GLY A 193 24.15 14.34 1.96
N GLY A 194 23.41 13.27 2.20
CA GLY A 194 21.99 13.19 1.92
C GLY A 194 21.10 13.86 2.95
N TRP A 195 19.92 14.30 2.54
CA TRP A 195 19.03 15.09 3.40
C TRP A 195 18.03 14.21 4.14
N ARG A 196 17.42 13.25 3.44
CA ARG A 196 16.19 12.59 3.90
C ARG A 196 15.99 11.16 3.39
N ALA A 197 15.44 10.31 4.26
CA ALA A 197 14.90 8.99 3.96
C ALA A 197 13.60 8.79 4.74
N GLY A 198 12.45 8.89 4.06
CA GLY A 198 11.13 8.92 4.67
C GLY A 198 10.98 10.00 5.73
N GLU A 199 10.55 9.62 6.93
CA GLU A 199 10.43 10.56 8.06
C GLU A 199 11.79 11.08 8.56
N ALA A 200 12.87 10.32 8.38
CA ALA A 200 14.19 10.68 8.88
C ALA A 200 14.79 11.83 8.04
N THR A 201 15.06 12.96 8.69
CA THR A 201 15.62 14.19 8.08
C THR A 201 16.99 14.54 8.66
N ASN A 202 17.65 15.56 8.12
CA ASN A 202 18.97 16.03 8.55
C ASN A 202 20.04 14.93 8.52
N LEU A 203 19.97 14.04 7.52
CA LEU A 203 20.85 12.88 7.43
C LEU A 203 22.25 13.20 6.90
N TYR A 204 22.57 14.46 6.60
CA TYR A 204 23.76 14.84 5.81
C TYR A 204 25.08 14.64 6.56
N GLN A 205 25.02 14.43 7.87
CA GLN A 205 26.15 14.03 8.73
C GLN A 205 26.01 12.59 9.27
N ASN A 206 24.92 11.90 8.93
CA ASN A 206 24.60 10.59 9.46
C ASN A 206 25.41 9.49 8.75
N SER A 207 26.13 8.68 9.54
CA SER A 207 26.92 7.53 9.05
C SER A 207 26.23 6.18 9.25
N ILE A 208 25.03 6.16 9.84
CA ILE A 208 24.24 4.97 10.15
C ILE A 208 23.26 4.68 9.02
N TRP A 209 22.58 5.70 8.51
CA TRP A 209 21.72 5.60 7.35
C TRP A 209 22.54 5.48 6.07
N HIS A 210 22.12 4.61 5.17
CA HIS A 210 22.81 4.33 3.92
C HIS A 210 21.90 4.58 2.71
N LYS A 211 22.48 5.18 1.68
CA LYS A 211 21.94 5.37 0.34
C LYS A 211 22.27 4.14 -0.48
N VAL A 212 21.27 3.53 -1.10
CA VAL A 212 21.47 2.31 -1.85
C VAL A 212 20.83 2.34 -3.23
N ILE A 213 21.50 1.68 -4.18
CA ILE A 213 20.99 1.46 -5.53
C ILE A 213 21.22 0.00 -5.88
N TYR A 214 20.15 -0.70 -6.24
CA TYR A 214 20.18 -2.05 -6.76
C TYR A 214 19.82 -2.08 -8.25
N CYS A 215 20.47 -2.96 -9.00
CA CYS A 215 20.04 -3.35 -10.32
C CYS A 215 19.13 -4.57 -10.21
N MET A 216 17.92 -4.47 -10.76
CA MET A 216 17.00 -5.61 -10.80
C MET A 216 17.47 -6.63 -11.84
N PRO A 217 17.23 -7.94 -11.65
CA PRO A 217 17.52 -8.94 -12.67
C PRO A 217 16.68 -8.72 -13.93
N THR A 218 17.22 -9.12 -15.08
CA THR A 218 16.46 -9.21 -16.34
C THR A 218 15.77 -10.57 -16.41
N PHE A 219 14.44 -10.57 -16.43
CA PHE A 219 13.63 -11.78 -16.66
C PHE A 219 13.30 -11.94 -18.15
#